data_AF-A0A6B9G8B1-F1
#
_entry.id   AF-A0A6B9G8B1-F1
#
_cell.length_a   1.000
_cell.length_b   1.000
_cell.length_c   1.000
_cell.angle_alpha   90.00
_cell.angle_beta   90.00
_cell.angle_gamma   90.00
#
_symmetry.space_group_name_H-M   'P 1'
#
loop_
_entity.id
_entity.type
_entity.pdbx_description
1 polymer ?
#
loop_
_entity_poly.entity_id
_entity_poly.type
_entity_poly.pdbx_seq_one_letter_code
_entity_poly.pdbx_strand_id
1 'polypeptide(L)'
;MSELIVVTGSEVSTEKKQSGIRITDASDTSKAALKYADELQREFAELLYKPMAQADIKIAGRFHSLISELRFMVSMTAKNVEKGR
;
A
#
# COMPACT_ATOMS: atom_id res chain seq x y z
N MET A 1 23.96 45.61 -17.63
CA MET A 1 22.59 46.00 -17.27
C MET A 1 21.70 44.86 -17.70
N SER A 2 21.35 43.99 -16.76
CA SER A 2 20.50 42.82 -17.00
C SER A 2 19.39 42.87 -15.96
N GLU A 3 18.18 42.81 -16.47
CA GLU A 3 16.95 43.24 -15.82
C GLU A 3 16.56 42.33 -14.66
N LEU A 4 16.11 43.00 -13.60
CA LEU A 4 15.47 42.41 -12.43
C LEU A 4 14.05 42.00 -12.83
N ILE A 5 13.74 40.69 -12.83
CA ILE A 5 12.35 40.23 -12.83
C ILE A 5 12.06 39.62 -11.47
N VAL A 6 11.27 40.37 -10.70
CA VAL A 6 10.67 39.99 -9.43
C VAL A 6 9.64 38.90 -9.72
N VAL A 7 9.95 37.66 -9.32
CA VAL A 7 8.94 36.61 -9.24
C VAL A 7 8.30 36.72 -7.86
N THR A 8 7.11 37.31 -7.87
CA THR A 8 6.16 37.41 -6.77
C THR A 8 5.94 36.04 -6.12
N GLY A 9 5.86 36.06 -4.79
CA GLY A 9 5.69 34.89 -3.94
C GLY A 9 4.60 33.94 -4.44
N SER A 10 5.04 32.81 -4.98
CA SER A 10 4.30 31.58 -4.85
C SER A 10 4.93 30.87 -3.68
N GLU A 11 4.27 30.90 -2.52
CA GLU A 11 4.47 29.86 -1.52
C GLU A 11 4.10 28.54 -2.21
N VAL A 12 5.07 27.94 -2.89
CA VAL A 12 5.03 26.52 -3.20
C VAL A 12 5.17 25.89 -1.82
N SER A 13 4.03 25.67 -1.18
CA SER A 13 3.90 24.67 -0.14
C SER A 13 4.30 23.36 -0.81
N THR A 14 5.60 23.06 -0.74
CA THR A 14 6.10 21.72 -0.92
C THR A 14 5.52 20.95 0.24
N GLU A 15 4.26 20.53 0.11
CA GLU A 15 3.75 19.38 0.85
C GLU A 15 4.71 18.25 0.49
N LYS A 16 5.72 18.07 1.34
CA LYS A 16 6.46 16.83 1.42
C LYS A 16 5.38 15.78 1.56
N LYS A 17 5.04 15.11 0.45
CA LYS A 17 4.31 13.85 0.44
C LYS A 17 5.13 12.96 1.37
N GLN A 18 4.73 12.93 2.62
CA GLN A 18 5.36 12.12 3.63
C GLN A 18 4.96 10.71 3.23
N SER A 19 5.80 10.05 2.43
CA SER A 19 5.54 8.74 1.85
C SER A 19 5.56 7.62 2.91
N GLY A 20 5.62 7.99 4.19
CA GLY A 20 5.53 7.09 5.33
C GLY A 20 4.12 7.09 5.89
N ILE A 21 3.59 5.91 6.16
CA ILE A 21 2.38 5.76 6.96
C ILE A 21 2.74 6.20 8.39
N ARG A 22 2.11 7.27 8.86
CA ARG A 22 2.22 7.69 10.26
C ARG A 22 1.37 6.74 11.11
N ILE A 23 2.03 5.83 11.82
CA ILE A 23 1.40 4.85 12.71
C ILE A 23 1.44 5.41 14.12
N THR A 24 0.29 5.83 14.66
CA THR A 24 0.19 6.33 16.04
C THR A 24 -0.60 5.43 16.96
N ASP A 25 -1.46 4.58 16.41
CA ASP A 25 -2.27 3.65 17.18
C ASP A 25 -2.56 2.33 16.44
N ALA A 26 -3.30 1.44 17.10
CA ALA A 26 -3.70 0.15 16.56
C ALA A 26 -4.57 0.28 15.29
N SER A 27 -5.39 1.33 15.18
CA SER A 27 -6.21 1.59 13.99
C SER A 27 -5.34 1.98 12.81
N ASP A 28 -4.39 2.89 13.00
CA ASP A 28 -3.43 3.26 11.96
C ASP A 28 -2.64 2.05 11.47
N THR A 29 -2.19 1.21 12.42
CA THR A 29 -1.48 -0.04 12.13
C THR A 29 -2.33 -0.97 11.26
N SER A 30 -3.59 -1.16 11.64
CA SER A 30 -4.51 -2.05 10.91
C SER A 30 -4.86 -1.54 9.51
N LYS A 31 -5.04 -0.23 9.33
CA LYS A 31 -5.28 0.41 8.03
C LYS A 31 -4.06 0.30 7.12
N ALA A 32 -2.87 0.52 7.68
CA ALA A 32 -1.61 0.35 6.98
C ALA A 32 -1.41 -1.08 6.51
N ALA A 33 -1.62 -2.06 7.41
CA ALA A 33 -1.52 -3.47 7.08
C ALA A 33 -2.51 -3.86 5.98
N LEU A 34 -3.77 -3.39 6.05
CA LEU A 34 -4.77 -3.68 5.01
C LEU A 34 -4.35 -3.12 3.66
N LYS A 35 -3.88 -1.86 3.63
CA LYS A 35 -3.35 -1.24 2.42
C LYS A 35 -2.20 -2.06 1.83
N TYR A 36 -1.23 -2.47 2.64
CA TYR A 36 -0.11 -3.28 2.16
C TYR A 36 -0.55 -4.66 1.66
N ALA A 37 -1.54 -5.29 2.30
CA ALA A 37 -2.07 -6.56 1.83
C ALA A 37 -2.77 -6.42 0.47
N ASP A 38 -3.51 -5.33 0.24
CA ASP A 38 -4.13 -5.02 -1.06
C ASP A 38 -3.06 -4.73 -2.13
N GLU A 39 -2.00 -3.98 -1.79
CA GLU A 39 -0.87 -3.71 -2.70
C GLU A 39 -0.13 -5.02 -3.08
N LEU A 40 0.17 -5.87 -2.10
CA LEU A 40 0.82 -7.16 -2.33
C LEU A 40 -0.04 -8.07 -3.23
N GLN A 41 -1.35 -8.15 -2.99
CA GLN A 41 -2.24 -8.97 -3.80
C GLN A 41 -2.28 -8.48 -5.26
N ARG A 42 -2.36 -7.17 -5.46
CA ARG A 42 -2.35 -6.55 -6.78
C ARG A 42 -1.03 -6.81 -7.51
N GLU A 43 0.10 -6.49 -6.88
CA GLU A 43 1.42 -6.67 -7.48
C GLU A 43 1.70 -8.14 -7.82
N PHE A 44 1.31 -9.06 -6.93
CA PHE A 44 1.44 -10.48 -7.23
C PHE A 44 0.60 -10.88 -8.45
N ALA A 45 -0.67 -10.45 -8.53
CA ALA A 45 -1.55 -10.80 -9.64
C ALA A 45 -1.07 -10.22 -10.98
N GLU A 46 -0.64 -8.95 -10.98
CA GLU A 46 -0.25 -8.22 -12.18
C GLU A 46 1.15 -8.60 -12.68
N LEU A 47 2.10 -8.81 -11.76
CA LEU A 47 3.52 -8.92 -12.13
C LEU A 47 4.05 -10.35 -12.00
N LEU A 48 3.60 -11.12 -11.01
CA LEU A 48 4.26 -12.38 -10.64
C LEU A 48 3.46 -13.63 -10.96
N TYR A 49 2.13 -13.56 -10.95
CA TYR A 49 1.28 -14.75 -11.12
C TYR A 49 1.52 -15.43 -12.46
N LYS A 50 1.47 -14.66 -13.56
CA LYS A 50 1.66 -15.20 -14.91
C LYS A 50 3.04 -15.84 -15.12
N PRO A 51 4.18 -15.15 -14.86
CA PRO A 51 5.49 -15.77 -15.04
C PRO A 51 5.71 -16.96 -14.10
N MET A 52 5.20 -16.91 -12.85
CA MET A 52 5.30 -18.05 -11.93
C MET A 52 4.46 -19.23 -12.42
N ALA A 53 3.26 -19.00 -12.93
CA ALA A 53 2.37 -20.04 -13.44
C ALA A 53 2.92 -20.75 -14.69
N GLN A 54 3.70 -20.02 -15.52
CA GLN A 54 4.42 -20.60 -16.66
C GLN A 54 5.52 -21.57 -16.21
N ALA A 55 6.15 -21.31 -15.06
CA ALA A 55 7.15 -22.21 -14.49
C ALA A 55 6.51 -23.38 -13.73
N ASP A 56 5.54 -23.09 -12.85
CA ASP A 56 4.76 -24.07 -12.10
C ASP A 56 3.42 -23.48 -11.64
N ILE A 57 2.33 -23.95 -12.26
CA ILE A 57 0.96 -23.51 -11.95
C ILE A 57 0.51 -23.85 -10.52
N LYS A 58 0.99 -24.95 -9.94
CA LYS A 58 0.62 -25.35 -8.56
C LYS A 58 1.27 -24.41 -7.57
N ILE A 59 2.54 -24.04 -7.79
CA ILE A 59 3.23 -23.06 -6.95
C ILE A 59 2.55 -21.70 -7.06
N ALA A 60 2.27 -21.21 -8.27
CA ALA A 60 1.57 -19.95 -8.48
C ALA A 60 0.19 -19.91 -7.77
N GLY A 61 -0.59 -20.99 -7.89
CA GLY A 61 -1.86 -21.13 -7.20
C GLY A 61 -1.72 -21.09 -5.67
N ARG A 62 -0.72 -21.78 -5.10
CA ARG A 62 -0.47 -21.76 -3.65
C ARG A 62 -0.13 -20.36 -3.15
N PHE A 63 0.73 -19.62 -3.85
CA PHE A 63 1.03 -18.22 -3.47
C PHE A 63 -0.20 -17.32 -3.58
N HIS A 64 -1.00 -17.50 -4.64
CA HIS A 64 -2.25 -16.76 -4.80
C HIS A 64 -3.21 -16.98 -3.62
N SER A 65 -3.40 -18.24 -3.21
CA SER A 65 -4.23 -18.59 -2.04
C SER A 65 -3.69 -17.99 -0.75
N LEU A 66 -2.39 -18.15 -0.47
CA LEU A 66 -1.76 -17.61 0.75
C LEU A 66 -1.90 -16.09 0.86
N ILE A 67 -1.69 -15.37 -0.24
CA ILE A 67 -1.84 -13.90 -0.26
C ILE A 67 -3.30 -13.50 -0.05
N SER A 68 -4.24 -14.24 -0.63
CA SER A 68 -5.68 -13.99 -0.45
C SER A 68 -6.14 -14.24 0.98
N GLU A 69 -5.67 -15.33 1.60
CA GLU A 69 -5.93 -15.65 3.01
C GLU A 69 -5.33 -14.61 3.95
N LEU A 70 -4.09 -14.18 3.70
CA LEU A 70 -3.44 -13.11 4.46
C LEU A 70 -4.25 -11.82 4.39
N ARG A 71 -4.65 -11.39 3.19
CA ARG A 71 -5.45 -10.19 2.96
C ARG A 71 -6.81 -10.28 3.66
N PHE A 72 -7.44 -11.45 3.66
CA PHE A 72 -8.66 -11.69 4.41
C PHE A 72 -8.46 -11.55 5.93
N MET A 73 -7.43 -12.18 6.50
CA MET A 73 -7.12 -12.07 7.93
C MET A 73 -6.89 -10.62 8.35
N VAL A 74 -6.10 -9.87 7.56
CA VAL A 74 -5.83 -8.45 7.84
C VAL A 74 -7.09 -7.60 7.76
N SER A 75 -7.99 -7.87 6.79
CA SER A 75 -9.29 -7.21 6.70
C SER A 75 -10.14 -7.47 7.96
N MET A 76 -10.14 -8.70 8.47
CA MET A 76 -10.83 -9.04 9.71
C MET A 76 -10.20 -8.37 10.94
N THR A 77 -8.88 -8.30 11.01
CA THR A 77 -8.16 -7.57 12.06
C THR A 77 -8.54 -6.10 12.06
N ALA A 78 -8.53 -5.43 10.90
CA ALA A 78 -8.91 -4.02 10.79
C ALA A 78 -10.35 -3.78 11.27
N LYS A 79 -11.30 -4.65 10.87
CA LYS A 79 -12.69 -4.58 11.35
C LYS A 79 -12.81 -4.78 12.86
N ASN A 80 -12.04 -5.69 13.43
CA ASN A 80 -12.08 -5.95 14.88
C ASN A 80 -11.48 -4.79 15.68
N VAL A 81 -10.41 -4.18 15.18
CA VAL A 81 -9.82 -2.97 15.79
C VAL A 81 -10.78 -1.79 15.74
N GLU A 82 -11.49 -1.60 14.62
CA GLU A 82 -12.50 -0.55 14.48
C GLU A 82 -13.69 -0.75 15.44
N LYS A 83 -14.17 -1.99 15.60
CA LYS A 83 -15.27 -2.32 16.54
C LYS A 83 -14.87 -2.25 18.02
N GLY A 84 -13.58 -2.39 18.33
CA GLY A 84 -13.06 -2.36 19.70
C GLY A 84 -12.65 -0.97 20.19
N ARG A 85 -12.77 0.06 19.34
CA ARG A 85 -12.72 1.48 19.74
C ARG A 85 -14.07 1.92 20.27
#